data_AF-A0A0T1RZM8-F1
#
_entry.id   AF-A0A0T1RZM8-F1
#
_cell.length_a   1.000
_cell.length_b   1.000
_cell.length_c   1.000
_cell.angle_alpha   90.00
_cell.angle_beta   90.00
_cell.angle_gamma   90.00
#
_symmetry.space_group_name_H-M   'P 1'
#
loop_
_entity.id
_entity.type
_entity.pdbx_description
1 polymer ?
#
loop_
_entity_poly.entity_id
_entity_poly.type
_entity_poly.pdbx_seq_one_letter_code
_entity_poly.pdbx_strand_id
1 'polypeptide(L)'
;MNKKLAAALSGGAVLVLALSGCSDDEGDKVGDWAKTFCDQAKPQIQKRANAHQIIISTAADSKPAEIQAADSKAFQDIADADRALAKAVESAGAPPVENGEKVKQDAIKELNATAVAYEGLKKQVDALDPTNQQKFADGLQGVADGLTKIEKMDQNALSKLEEGELGQAMAKQPGCQKPTASAPPKTSASPKAGATSSGKGADTSGGAAEPTATASAKPTKKAAASQTEE
;
A
#
# COMPACT_ATOMS: atom_id res chain seq x y z
N MET A 1 48.08 46.11 38.09
CA MET A 1 47.66 45.99 39.50
C MET A 1 46.15 45.85 39.54
N ASN A 2 45.67 44.88 40.32
CA ASN A 2 44.33 44.28 40.30
C ASN A 2 43.17 45.24 40.63
N LYS A 3 41.96 44.89 40.16
CA LYS A 3 40.74 44.87 41.00
C LYS A 3 39.64 43.99 40.42
N LYS A 4 38.85 43.46 41.35
CA LYS A 4 38.00 42.27 41.35
C LYS A 4 36.50 42.65 41.19
N LEU A 5 35.73 41.68 40.68
CA LEU A 5 34.32 41.34 40.95
C LEU A 5 33.19 42.32 40.57
N ALA A 6 32.22 41.83 39.78
CA ALA A 6 30.82 41.65 40.19
C ALA A 6 30.01 40.90 39.12
N ALA A 7 29.31 39.85 39.53
CA ALA A 7 28.28 39.19 38.75
C ALA A 7 27.01 40.05 38.71
N ALA A 8 26.34 40.11 37.56
CA ALA A 8 24.95 40.55 37.45
C ALA A 8 24.22 39.58 36.49
N LEU A 9 23.49 38.63 37.08
CA LEU A 9 22.37 37.94 36.42
C LEU A 9 21.27 38.98 36.22
N SER A 10 20.84 39.23 34.98
CA SER A 10 19.44 39.51 34.63
C SER A 10 19.27 39.81 33.14
N GLY A 11 18.53 38.92 32.46
CA GLY A 11 17.48 39.24 31.49
C GLY A 11 17.87 39.92 30.17
N GLY A 12 17.60 39.24 29.05
CA GLY A 12 17.53 39.92 27.74
C GLY A 12 17.61 39.01 26.52
N ALA A 13 16.51 38.30 26.26
CA ALA A 13 16.05 37.79 24.96
C ALA A 13 17.10 37.21 23.99
N VAL A 14 17.13 35.87 23.93
CA VAL A 14 17.52 35.15 22.71
C VAL A 14 16.48 35.49 21.64
N LEU A 15 16.87 36.28 20.64
CA LEU A 15 16.15 36.41 19.37
C LEU A 15 16.22 35.07 18.64
N VAL A 16 15.38 34.12 19.06
CA VAL A 16 15.04 32.94 18.27
C VAL A 16 14.19 33.43 17.10
N LEU A 17 14.64 33.11 15.89
CA LEU A 17 13.90 33.27 14.64
C LEU A 17 12.56 32.53 14.72
N ALA A 18 11.52 33.20 15.23
CA ALA A 18 10.13 32.75 15.14
C ALA A 18 9.56 33.20 13.78
N LEU A 19 9.98 32.51 12.72
CA LEU A 19 9.25 32.47 11.45
C LEU A 19 8.26 31.31 11.50
N SER A 20 7.18 31.48 12.24
CA SER A 20 5.96 30.68 12.06
C SER A 20 4.78 31.58 12.37
N GLY A 21 4.14 32.05 11.30
CA GLY A 21 2.92 32.84 11.33
C GLY A 21 1.88 32.17 12.20
N CYS A 22 1.60 32.85 13.31
CA CYS A 22 0.52 32.63 14.24
C CYS A 22 -0.78 33.12 13.58
N SER A 23 -1.52 32.19 12.96
CA SER A 23 -2.99 32.24 12.98
C SER A 23 -3.44 31.19 14.00
N ASP A 24 -3.33 31.50 15.30
CA ASP A 24 -3.74 30.59 16.37
C ASP A 24 -5.22 30.20 16.24
N ASP A 25 -6.08 31.03 15.63
CA ASP A 25 -7.52 30.74 15.47
C ASP A 25 -7.86 29.91 14.20
N GLU A 26 -7.07 30.02 13.13
CA GLU A 26 -7.31 29.28 11.87
C GLU A 26 -6.56 27.95 11.83
N GLY A 27 -5.35 27.89 12.38
CA GLY A 27 -4.59 26.65 12.55
C GLY A 27 -5.34 25.65 13.44
N ASP A 28 -6.05 26.14 14.44
CA ASP A 28 -6.92 25.34 15.30
C ASP A 28 -8.14 24.81 14.52
N LYS A 29 -8.78 25.60 13.65
CA LYS A 29 -9.91 25.15 12.81
C LYS A 29 -9.50 24.12 11.77
N VAL A 30 -8.37 24.32 11.09
CA VAL A 30 -7.85 23.32 10.13
C VAL A 30 -7.48 22.03 10.87
N GLY A 31 -6.90 22.15 12.06
CA GLY A 31 -6.61 21.03 12.96
C GLY A 31 -7.87 20.25 13.37
N ASP A 32 -8.93 20.95 13.78
CA ASP A 32 -10.21 20.38 14.19
C ASP A 32 -10.94 19.68 13.03
N TRP A 33 -10.92 20.30 11.85
CA TRP A 33 -11.43 19.68 10.63
C TRP A 33 -10.65 18.40 10.32
N ALA A 34 -9.32 18.47 10.32
CA ALA A 34 -8.46 17.33 10.06
C ALA A 34 -8.72 16.21 11.06
N LYS A 35 -8.87 16.54 12.35
CA LYS A 35 -9.24 15.58 13.38
C LYS A 35 -10.57 14.89 13.08
N THR A 36 -11.61 15.66 12.76
CA THR A 36 -12.95 15.15 12.44
C THR A 36 -12.91 14.18 11.27
N PHE A 37 -12.23 14.55 10.19
CA PHE A 37 -12.04 13.69 9.04
C PHE A 37 -11.21 12.44 9.40
N CYS A 38 -10.05 12.61 10.02
CA CYS A 38 -9.13 11.52 10.33
C CYS A 38 -9.70 10.50 11.30
N ASP A 39 -10.50 10.92 12.28
CA ASP A 39 -11.18 10.00 13.20
C ASP A 39 -12.18 9.09 12.46
N GLN A 40 -12.86 9.61 11.43
CA GLN A 40 -13.75 8.83 10.56
C GLN A 40 -13.00 8.01 9.50
N ALA A 41 -11.89 8.53 9.00
CA ALA A 41 -11.09 7.92 7.95
C ALA A 41 -10.27 6.72 8.44
N LYS A 42 -9.80 6.76 9.69
CA LYS A 42 -8.95 5.73 10.31
C LYS A 42 -9.37 4.27 10.03
N PRO A 43 -10.63 3.85 10.28
CA PRO A 43 -11.03 2.46 10.01
C PRO A 43 -10.93 2.11 8.52
N GLN A 44 -11.18 3.06 7.62
CA GLN A 44 -11.13 2.84 6.17
C GLN A 44 -9.69 2.82 5.66
N ILE A 45 -8.82 3.68 6.19
CA ILE A 45 -7.38 3.65 5.94
C ILE A 45 -6.79 2.29 6.37
N GLN A 46 -7.18 1.78 7.54
CA GLN A 46 -6.79 0.43 7.97
C GLN A 46 -7.34 -0.66 7.05
N LYS A 47 -8.61 -0.55 6.63
CA LYS A 47 -9.25 -1.51 5.71
C LYS A 47 -8.48 -1.59 4.39
N ARG A 48 -8.12 -0.45 3.78
CA ARG A 48 -7.29 -0.39 2.57
C ARG A 48 -5.92 -1.04 2.80
N ALA A 49 -5.23 -0.69 3.88
CA ALA A 49 -3.91 -1.27 4.19
C ALA A 49 -3.94 -2.80 4.34
N ASN A 50 -4.97 -3.33 5.01
CA ASN A 50 -5.16 -4.77 5.15
C ASN A 50 -5.48 -5.43 3.78
N ALA A 51 -6.33 -4.80 2.96
CA ALA A 51 -6.63 -5.30 1.61
C ALA A 51 -5.38 -5.34 0.71
N HIS A 52 -4.53 -4.31 0.75
CA HIS A 52 -3.24 -4.33 0.04
C HIS A 52 -2.32 -5.46 0.53
N GLN A 53 -2.28 -5.74 1.84
CA GLN A 53 -1.51 -6.89 2.33
C GLN A 53 -2.08 -8.23 1.90
N ILE A 54 -3.41 -8.36 1.77
CA ILE A 54 -4.02 -9.58 1.22
C ILE A 54 -3.51 -9.83 -0.19
N ILE A 55 -3.50 -8.82 -1.05
CA ILE A 55 -2.96 -8.91 -2.43
C ILE A 55 -1.49 -9.34 -2.40
N ILE A 56 -0.65 -8.62 -1.64
CA ILE A 56 0.79 -8.89 -1.56
C ILE A 56 1.08 -10.30 -1.04
N SER A 57 0.43 -10.71 0.04
CA SER A 57 0.69 -12.01 0.68
C SER A 57 0.15 -13.18 -0.13
N THR A 58 -0.92 -12.99 -0.91
CA THR A 58 -1.48 -14.05 -1.76
C THR A 58 -0.67 -14.23 -3.04
N ALA A 59 -0.13 -13.15 -3.62
CA ALA A 59 0.61 -13.19 -4.88
C ALA A 59 1.91 -14.03 -4.84
N ALA A 60 2.52 -14.22 -3.66
CA ALA A 60 3.84 -14.85 -3.55
C ALA A 60 3.85 -16.36 -3.87
N ASP A 61 2.85 -17.12 -3.42
CA ASP A 61 2.90 -18.60 -3.43
C ASP A 61 1.54 -19.29 -3.69
N SER A 62 0.49 -18.54 -4.03
CA SER A 62 -0.87 -19.07 -4.08
C SER A 62 -1.29 -19.58 -5.45
N LYS A 63 -2.31 -20.45 -5.47
CA LYS A 63 -2.90 -20.96 -6.71
C LYS A 63 -3.75 -19.87 -7.40
N PRO A 64 -3.96 -19.93 -8.73
CA PRO A 64 -4.79 -18.96 -9.45
C PRO A 64 -6.16 -18.68 -8.82
N ALA A 65 -6.87 -19.73 -8.35
CA ALA A 65 -8.16 -19.57 -7.70
C ALA A 65 -8.08 -18.80 -6.36
N GLU A 66 -6.99 -18.97 -5.63
CA GLU A 66 -6.74 -18.27 -4.36
C GLU A 66 -6.39 -16.80 -4.63
N ILE A 67 -5.55 -16.53 -5.63
CA ILE A 67 -5.22 -15.17 -6.10
C ILE A 67 -6.50 -14.46 -6.55
N GLN A 68 -7.31 -15.09 -7.39
CA GLN A 68 -8.56 -14.52 -7.88
C GLN A 68 -9.50 -14.12 -6.74
N ALA A 69 -9.72 -15.02 -5.79
CA ALA A 69 -10.62 -14.76 -4.66
C ALA A 69 -10.08 -13.65 -3.74
N ALA A 70 -8.78 -13.66 -3.47
CA ALA A 70 -8.13 -12.66 -2.62
C ALA A 70 -8.14 -11.27 -3.26
N ASP A 71 -7.76 -11.16 -4.52
CA ASP A 71 -7.74 -9.89 -5.25
C ASP A 71 -9.16 -9.34 -5.45
N SER A 72 -10.13 -10.19 -5.79
CA SER A 72 -11.54 -9.79 -5.90
C SER A 72 -12.08 -9.20 -4.59
N LYS A 73 -11.79 -9.88 -3.47
CA LYS A 73 -12.17 -9.39 -2.14
C LYS A 73 -11.44 -8.08 -1.79
N ALA A 74 -10.14 -8.02 -2.04
CA ALA A 74 -9.33 -6.86 -1.71
C ALA A 74 -9.77 -5.61 -2.50
N PHE A 75 -10.04 -5.76 -3.80
CA PHE A 75 -10.55 -4.67 -4.63
C PHE A 75 -11.93 -4.19 -4.18
N GLN A 76 -12.83 -5.11 -3.79
CA GLN A 76 -14.11 -4.70 -3.18
C GLN A 76 -13.89 -3.94 -1.87
N ASP A 77 -13.02 -4.45 -1.00
CA ASP A 77 -12.75 -3.85 0.30
C ASP A 77 -12.16 -2.45 0.18
N ILE A 78 -11.29 -2.22 -0.81
CA ILE A 78 -10.72 -0.90 -1.11
C ILE A 78 -11.80 0.02 -1.70
N ALA A 79 -12.59 -0.44 -2.67
CA ALA A 79 -13.66 0.37 -3.26
C ALA A 79 -14.68 0.85 -2.21
N ASP A 80 -15.09 -0.04 -1.31
CA ASP A 80 -15.97 0.29 -0.19
C ASP A 80 -15.34 1.31 0.75
N ALA A 81 -14.04 1.16 1.04
CA ALA A 81 -13.30 2.07 1.89
C ALA A 81 -13.20 3.46 1.26
N ASP A 82 -12.93 3.56 -0.03
CA ASP A 82 -12.87 4.84 -0.75
C ASP A 82 -14.23 5.55 -0.78
N ARG A 83 -15.33 4.81 -0.98
CA ARG A 83 -16.70 5.36 -0.83
C ARG A 83 -16.96 5.85 0.60
N ALA A 84 -16.49 5.13 1.60
CA ALA A 84 -16.64 5.53 3.00
C ALA A 84 -15.79 6.77 3.34
N LEU A 85 -14.58 6.88 2.77
CA LEU A 85 -13.73 8.07 2.87
C LEU A 85 -14.40 9.27 2.21
N ALA A 86 -15.04 9.10 1.04
CA ALA A 86 -15.77 10.18 0.39
C ALA A 86 -16.91 10.72 1.29
N LYS A 87 -17.65 9.82 1.95
CA LYS A 87 -18.67 10.18 2.94
C LYS A 87 -18.07 10.88 4.18
N ALA A 88 -16.87 10.48 4.60
CA ALA A 88 -16.18 11.15 5.71
C ALA A 88 -15.79 12.59 5.35
N VAL A 89 -15.29 12.83 4.12
CA VAL A 89 -15.04 14.18 3.60
C VAL A 89 -16.33 15.00 3.56
N GLU A 90 -17.40 14.42 3.02
CA GLU A 90 -18.72 15.07 2.97
C GLU A 90 -19.22 15.46 4.38
N SER A 91 -19.07 14.54 5.35
CA SER A 91 -19.51 14.73 6.74
C SER A 91 -18.66 15.75 7.50
N ALA A 92 -17.36 15.82 7.22
CA ALA A 92 -16.47 16.83 7.81
C ALA A 92 -16.71 18.24 7.25
N GLY A 93 -17.35 18.35 6.08
CA GLY A 93 -17.59 19.62 5.41
C GLY A 93 -16.34 20.16 4.72
N ALA A 94 -16.39 21.42 4.28
CA ALA A 94 -15.26 22.04 3.60
C ALA A 94 -14.10 22.29 4.59
N PRO A 95 -12.86 21.88 4.27
CA PRO A 95 -11.71 22.26 5.09
C PRO A 95 -11.58 23.78 5.15
N PRO A 96 -11.24 24.38 6.31
CA PRO A 96 -11.15 25.82 6.48
C PRO A 96 -9.82 26.35 5.91
N VAL A 97 -9.61 26.15 4.61
CA VAL A 97 -8.47 26.62 3.82
C VAL A 97 -8.96 27.37 2.59
N GLU A 98 -8.06 28.08 1.91
CA GLU A 98 -8.39 28.70 0.63
C GLU A 98 -8.93 27.65 -0.35
N ASN A 99 -10.05 27.97 -1.02
CA ASN A 99 -10.76 27.04 -1.93
C ASN A 99 -11.26 25.74 -1.27
N GLY A 100 -11.50 25.72 0.05
CA GLY A 100 -11.93 24.52 0.78
C GLY A 100 -13.15 23.79 0.20
N GLU A 101 -14.16 24.51 -0.31
CA GLU A 101 -15.31 23.89 -0.96
C GLU A 101 -14.92 23.11 -2.23
N LYS A 102 -13.98 23.65 -3.02
CA LYS A 102 -13.42 22.95 -4.18
C LYS A 102 -12.61 21.74 -3.76
N VAL A 103 -11.78 21.86 -2.72
CA VAL A 103 -11.02 20.73 -2.16
C VAL A 103 -11.95 19.59 -1.74
N LYS A 104 -13.05 19.92 -1.03
CA LYS A 104 -14.08 18.95 -0.64
C LYS A 104 -14.70 18.23 -1.85
N GLN A 105 -15.14 18.99 -2.85
CA GLN A 105 -15.78 18.42 -4.05
C GLN A 105 -14.82 17.58 -4.88
N ASP A 106 -13.59 18.06 -5.09
CA ASP A 106 -12.56 17.33 -5.82
C ASP A 106 -12.22 16.03 -5.06
N ALA A 107 -12.05 16.06 -3.73
CA ALA A 107 -11.78 14.86 -2.94
C ALA A 107 -12.92 13.83 -2.99
N ILE A 108 -14.17 14.26 -2.84
CA ILE A 108 -15.35 13.36 -2.97
C ILE A 108 -15.39 12.73 -4.36
N LYS A 109 -15.15 13.51 -5.40
CA LYS A 109 -15.16 13.04 -6.79
C LYS A 109 -14.06 12.01 -7.03
N GLU A 110 -12.82 12.31 -6.65
CA GLU A 110 -11.68 11.42 -6.88
C GLU A 110 -11.84 10.11 -6.08
N LEU A 111 -12.22 10.17 -4.80
CA LEU A 111 -12.46 8.96 -3.98
C LEU A 111 -13.54 8.05 -4.58
N ASN A 112 -14.65 8.63 -5.08
CA ASN A 112 -15.67 7.84 -5.76
C ASN A 112 -15.20 7.30 -7.13
N ALA A 113 -14.39 8.05 -7.86
CA ALA A 113 -13.81 7.58 -9.12
C ALA A 113 -12.83 6.41 -8.90
N THR A 114 -11.98 6.50 -7.88
CA THR A 114 -11.07 5.42 -7.46
C THR A 114 -11.86 4.19 -7.03
N ALA A 115 -12.95 4.35 -6.27
CA ALA A 115 -13.83 3.23 -5.91
C ALA A 115 -14.38 2.49 -7.15
N VAL A 116 -14.88 3.25 -8.15
CA VAL A 116 -15.37 2.67 -9.41
C VAL A 116 -14.25 1.97 -10.18
N ALA A 117 -13.03 2.50 -10.16
CA ALA A 117 -11.88 1.88 -10.81
C ALA A 117 -11.53 0.53 -10.16
N TYR A 118 -11.51 0.44 -8.83
CA TYR A 118 -11.32 -0.82 -8.10
C TYR A 118 -12.45 -1.82 -8.34
N GLU A 119 -13.71 -1.38 -8.42
CA GLU A 119 -14.82 -2.25 -8.85
C GLU A 119 -14.62 -2.79 -10.28
N GLY A 120 -14.01 -1.99 -11.15
CA GLY A 120 -13.58 -2.42 -12.48
C GLY A 120 -12.52 -3.51 -12.43
N LEU A 121 -11.48 -3.33 -11.62
CA LEU A 121 -10.43 -4.33 -11.41
C LEU A 121 -10.98 -5.64 -10.83
N LYS A 122 -11.91 -5.53 -9.86
CA LYS A 122 -12.62 -6.68 -9.32
C LYS A 122 -13.28 -7.50 -10.44
N LYS A 123 -14.04 -6.85 -11.32
CA LYS A 123 -14.70 -7.52 -12.46
C LYS A 123 -13.69 -8.17 -13.41
N GLN A 124 -12.55 -7.53 -13.65
CA GLN A 124 -11.48 -8.10 -14.48
C GLN A 124 -10.91 -9.37 -13.85
N VAL A 125 -10.59 -9.34 -12.55
CA VAL A 125 -10.10 -10.51 -11.82
C VAL A 125 -11.14 -11.63 -11.78
N ASP A 126 -12.41 -11.31 -11.49
CA ASP A 126 -13.50 -12.29 -11.45
C ASP A 126 -13.70 -13.00 -12.80
N ALA A 127 -13.34 -12.34 -13.90
CA ALA A 127 -13.46 -12.89 -15.26
C ALA A 127 -12.27 -13.75 -15.69
N LEU A 128 -11.18 -13.79 -14.91
CA LEU A 128 -10.04 -14.64 -15.20
C LEU A 128 -10.40 -16.12 -15.06
N ASP A 129 -9.75 -16.98 -15.84
CA ASP A 129 -9.93 -18.43 -15.76
C ASP A 129 -8.84 -19.04 -14.85
N PRO A 130 -9.16 -19.41 -13.59
CA PRO A 130 -8.17 -19.96 -12.67
C PRO A 130 -7.75 -21.39 -13.03
N THR A 131 -8.41 -22.04 -14.00
CA THR A 131 -8.06 -23.40 -14.45
C THR A 131 -7.01 -23.39 -15.56
N ASN A 132 -6.83 -22.25 -16.23
CA ASN A 132 -5.84 -22.06 -17.28
C ASN A 132 -4.74 -21.11 -16.80
N GLN A 133 -3.65 -21.67 -16.27
CA GLN A 133 -2.56 -20.87 -15.67
C GLN A 133 -1.98 -19.82 -16.61
N GLN A 134 -1.77 -20.16 -17.88
CA GLN A 134 -1.21 -19.21 -18.84
C GLN A 134 -2.16 -18.04 -19.08
N LYS A 135 -3.44 -18.32 -19.36
CA LYS A 135 -4.44 -17.27 -19.56
C LYS A 135 -4.68 -16.45 -18.31
N PHE A 136 -4.61 -17.07 -17.13
CA PHE A 136 -4.72 -16.37 -15.85
C PHE A 136 -3.58 -15.37 -15.69
N ALA A 137 -2.34 -15.81 -15.90
CA ALA A 137 -1.16 -14.95 -15.82
C ALA A 137 -1.20 -13.81 -16.85
N ASP A 138 -1.58 -14.10 -18.09
CA ASP A 138 -1.72 -13.07 -19.14
C ASP A 138 -2.81 -12.04 -18.76
N GLY A 139 -3.93 -12.51 -18.20
CA GLY A 139 -5.02 -11.64 -17.77
C GLY A 139 -4.68 -10.76 -16.56
N LEU A 140 -3.80 -11.21 -15.66
CA LEU A 140 -3.29 -10.39 -14.56
C LEU A 140 -2.51 -9.15 -15.04
N GLN A 141 -1.94 -9.17 -16.25
CA GLN A 141 -1.31 -7.98 -16.82
C GLN A 141 -2.32 -6.84 -16.99
N GLY A 142 -3.54 -7.12 -17.44
CA GLY A 142 -4.59 -6.11 -17.56
C GLY A 142 -5.02 -5.54 -16.20
N VAL A 143 -5.00 -6.37 -15.15
CA VAL A 143 -5.25 -5.93 -13.77
C VAL A 143 -4.12 -5.01 -13.29
N ALA A 144 -2.87 -5.35 -13.58
CA ALA A 144 -1.71 -4.52 -13.27
C ALA A 144 -1.72 -3.16 -13.99
N ASP A 145 -2.14 -3.13 -15.25
CA ASP A 145 -2.31 -1.89 -16.01
C ASP A 145 -3.39 -0.99 -15.38
N GLY A 146 -4.50 -1.59 -14.96
CA GLY A 146 -5.56 -0.86 -14.26
C GLY A 146 -5.11 -0.35 -12.88
N LEU A 147 -4.33 -1.12 -12.13
CA LEU A 147 -3.70 -0.66 -10.89
C LEU A 147 -2.74 0.52 -11.12
N THR A 148 -1.94 0.47 -12.19
CA THR A 148 -1.06 1.58 -12.59
C THR A 148 -1.85 2.84 -12.90
N LYS A 149 -3.04 2.71 -13.51
CA LYS A 149 -3.93 3.84 -13.74
C LYS A 149 -4.48 4.42 -12.44
N ILE A 150 -4.89 3.56 -11.50
CA ILE A 150 -5.36 3.99 -10.18
C ILE A 150 -4.25 4.71 -9.42
N GLU A 151 -3.02 4.20 -9.42
CA GLU A 151 -1.89 4.85 -8.77
C GLU A 151 -1.71 6.29 -9.28
N LYS A 152 -1.80 6.51 -10.60
CA LYS A 152 -1.75 7.87 -11.16
C LYS A 152 -2.91 8.76 -10.71
N MET A 153 -4.11 8.21 -10.57
CA MET A 153 -5.27 8.95 -10.06
C MET A 153 -5.03 9.35 -8.60
N ASP A 154 -4.58 8.40 -7.77
CA ASP A 154 -4.31 8.61 -6.35
C ASP A 154 -3.21 9.66 -6.14
N GLN A 155 -2.10 9.60 -6.89
CA GLN A 155 -1.02 10.59 -6.79
C GLN A 155 -1.50 12.02 -7.11
N ASN A 156 -2.34 12.16 -8.14
CA ASN A 156 -2.92 13.46 -8.51
C ASN A 156 -3.88 13.99 -7.43
N ALA A 157 -4.64 13.11 -6.79
CA ALA A 157 -5.57 13.48 -5.72
C ALA A 157 -4.84 13.81 -4.41
N LEU A 158 -3.87 12.97 -4.01
CA LEU A 158 -3.06 13.14 -2.79
C LEU A 158 -2.24 14.42 -2.83
N SER A 159 -1.60 14.74 -3.96
CA SER A 159 -0.79 15.96 -4.09
C SER A 159 -1.56 17.21 -3.65
N LYS A 160 -2.84 17.31 -4.03
CA LYS A 160 -3.71 18.45 -3.66
C LYS A 160 -4.14 18.47 -2.19
N LEU A 161 -4.29 17.29 -1.58
CA LEU A 161 -4.69 17.17 -0.17
C LEU A 161 -3.49 17.35 0.78
N GLU A 162 -2.29 17.03 0.31
CA GLU A 162 -1.03 17.15 1.06
C GLU A 162 -0.42 18.56 0.94
N GLU A 163 -0.98 19.42 0.12
CA GLU A 163 -0.54 20.81 -0.05
C GLU A 163 -0.81 21.66 1.21
N GLY A 164 0.16 22.53 1.53
CA GLY A 164 0.01 23.60 2.51
C GLY A 164 -0.30 23.14 3.94
N GLU A 165 -1.11 23.93 4.63
CA GLU A 165 -1.49 23.71 6.03
C GLU A 165 -2.43 22.51 6.22
N LEU A 166 -3.27 22.20 5.22
CA LEU A 166 -4.21 21.08 5.27
C LEU A 166 -3.46 19.75 5.38
N GLY A 167 -2.48 19.53 4.50
CA GLY A 167 -1.63 18.34 4.53
C GLY A 167 -0.88 18.19 5.86
N GLN A 168 -0.32 19.29 6.36
CA GLN A 168 0.37 19.31 7.66
C GLN A 168 -0.57 18.98 8.83
N ALA A 169 -1.79 19.50 8.82
CA ALA A 169 -2.79 19.22 9.84
C ALA A 169 -3.19 17.75 9.83
N MET A 170 -3.50 17.17 8.65
CA MET A 170 -3.83 15.75 8.51
C MET A 170 -2.68 14.84 8.95
N ALA A 171 -1.44 15.16 8.58
CA ALA A 171 -0.25 14.36 8.95
C ALA A 171 -0.01 14.29 10.47
N LYS A 172 -0.44 15.32 11.22
CA LYS A 172 -0.37 15.36 12.69
C LYS A 172 -1.45 14.52 13.37
N GLN A 173 -2.54 14.20 12.67
CA GLN A 173 -3.66 13.46 13.26
C GLN A 173 -3.37 11.95 13.30
N PRO A 174 -3.44 11.29 14.47
CA PRO A 174 -3.22 9.85 14.59
C PRO A 174 -4.13 8.99 13.70
N GLY A 175 -5.33 9.47 13.36
CA GLY A 175 -6.29 8.77 12.51
C GLY A 175 -5.90 8.70 11.02
N CYS A 176 -5.08 9.64 10.55
CA CYS A 176 -4.61 9.69 9.16
C CYS A 176 -3.17 9.19 8.99
N GLN A 177 -2.49 8.82 10.08
CA GLN A 177 -1.15 8.27 9.99
C GLN A 177 -1.16 6.89 9.33
N LYS A 178 -0.07 6.57 8.62
CA LYS A 178 0.09 5.31 7.91
C LYS A 178 -0.10 4.14 8.87
N PRO A 179 -1.12 3.28 8.67
CA PRO A 179 -1.33 2.14 9.53
C PRO A 179 -0.25 1.10 9.31
N THR A 180 0.10 0.37 10.36
CA THR A 180 0.71 -0.94 10.18
C THR A 180 -0.41 -1.88 9.75
N ALA A 181 -0.22 -2.53 8.60
CA ALA A 181 -1.19 -3.51 8.16
C ALA A 181 -1.12 -4.72 9.10
N SER A 182 -2.29 -5.21 9.51
CA SER A 182 -2.36 -6.37 10.40
C SER A 182 -2.06 -7.62 9.57
N ALA A 183 -1.14 -8.46 10.04
CA ALA A 183 -0.89 -9.75 9.41
C ALA A 183 -2.21 -10.56 9.40
N PRO A 184 -2.63 -11.12 8.26
CA PRO A 184 -3.78 -12.01 8.25
C PRO A 184 -3.49 -13.20 9.18
N PRO A 185 -4.50 -13.72 9.90
CA PRO A 185 -4.31 -14.92 10.72
C PRO A 185 -3.81 -16.03 9.81
N LYS A 186 -2.65 -16.61 10.13
CA LYS A 186 -2.17 -17.83 9.49
C LYS A 186 -3.26 -18.88 9.72
N THR A 187 -3.95 -19.29 8.67
CA THR A 187 -4.75 -20.50 8.72
C THR A 187 -3.78 -21.63 9.06
N SER A 188 -3.83 -22.11 10.31
CA SER A 188 -3.09 -23.28 10.74
C SER A 188 -3.42 -24.43 9.80
N ALA A 189 -2.48 -24.77 8.93
CA ALA A 189 -2.51 -26.04 8.25
C ALA A 189 -2.55 -27.14 9.32
N SER A 190 -3.65 -27.88 9.32
CA SER A 190 -3.91 -29.01 10.22
C SER A 190 -2.77 -30.03 10.14
N PRO A 191 -2.17 -30.49 11.26
CA PRO A 191 -1.29 -31.64 11.20
C PRO A 191 -2.11 -32.91 10.91
N LYS A 192 -1.72 -33.52 9.81
CA LYS A 192 -2.00 -34.87 9.33
C LYS A 192 -2.20 -35.90 10.45
N ALA A 193 -3.20 -36.74 10.22
CA ALA A 193 -3.55 -37.96 10.93
C ALA A 193 -2.34 -38.76 11.44
N GLY A 194 -2.47 -39.24 12.67
CA GLY A 194 -1.53 -40.17 13.28
C GLY A 194 -1.43 -41.47 12.49
N ALA A 195 -0.19 -41.94 12.32
CA ALA A 195 0.12 -43.34 12.09
C ALA A 195 1.30 -43.69 13.00
N THR A 196 0.96 -44.51 13.98
CA THR A 196 1.73 -45.32 14.93
C THR A 196 3.14 -45.74 14.52
N SER A 197 4.02 -45.74 15.52
CA SER A 197 5.35 -46.36 15.53
C SER A 197 5.28 -47.89 15.67
N SER A 198 6.28 -48.57 15.11
CA SER A 198 6.91 -49.87 15.46
C SER A 198 7.41 -50.52 14.16
N GLY A 199 8.64 -51.01 13.96
CA GLY A 199 9.84 -51.11 14.77
C GLY A 199 10.96 -51.76 13.91
N LYS A 200 12.21 -51.49 14.29
CA LYS A 200 13.45 -52.31 14.23
C LYS A 200 13.58 -53.41 13.13
N GLY A 201 14.63 -53.29 12.32
CA GLY A 201 15.23 -54.43 11.59
C GLY A 201 16.34 -53.98 10.64
N ALA A 202 17.59 -54.26 11.00
CA ALA A 202 18.77 -54.09 10.15
C ALA A 202 18.94 -55.34 9.26
N ASP A 203 19.39 -55.16 8.01
CA ASP A 203 20.42 -56.03 7.44
C ASP A 203 21.08 -55.41 6.20
N THR A 204 22.35 -55.79 6.05
CA THR A 204 23.35 -55.41 5.05
C THR A 204 23.14 -56.07 3.70
N SER A 205 23.55 -55.40 2.60
CA SER A 205 24.46 -55.93 1.57
C SER A 205 24.36 -55.15 0.24
N GLY A 206 25.52 -54.64 -0.20
CA GLY A 206 26.07 -54.89 -1.54
C GLY A 206 25.45 -54.19 -2.76
N GLY A 207 26.28 -53.41 -3.46
CA GLY A 207 26.02 -53.11 -4.88
C GLY A 207 26.66 -51.84 -5.40
N ALA A 208 27.96 -51.91 -5.68
CA ALA A 208 28.69 -50.91 -6.46
C ALA A 208 28.14 -50.80 -7.90
N ALA A 209 28.10 -49.59 -8.45
CA ALA A 209 28.53 -49.27 -9.82
C ALA A 209 28.27 -47.78 -10.13
N GLU A 210 29.35 -47.00 -10.14
CA GLU A 210 29.52 -45.94 -11.15
C GLU A 210 29.70 -46.63 -12.52
N PRO A 211 29.43 -45.97 -13.66
CA PRO A 211 30.56 -45.30 -14.30
C PRO A 211 30.24 -44.03 -15.11
N THR A 212 31.19 -43.10 -15.04
CA THR A 212 31.85 -42.37 -16.14
C THR A 212 31.11 -41.38 -17.04
N ALA A 213 31.74 -40.20 -17.08
CA ALA A 213 31.65 -39.12 -18.05
C ALA A 213 31.91 -39.51 -19.51
N THR A 214 31.37 -38.72 -20.44
CA THR A 214 32.08 -38.35 -21.69
C THR A 214 31.67 -36.96 -22.15
N ALA A 215 32.64 -36.26 -22.71
CA ALA A 215 32.69 -34.83 -22.99
C ALA A 215 32.21 -34.44 -24.40
N SER A 216 32.15 -33.10 -24.59
CA SER A 216 32.43 -32.35 -25.83
C SER A 216 31.37 -32.30 -26.93
N ALA A 217 30.83 -31.11 -27.20
CA ALA A 217 31.35 -30.23 -28.27
C ALA A 217 30.49 -28.96 -28.46
N LYS A 218 31.16 -27.81 -28.48
CA LYS A 218 30.68 -26.54 -29.05
C LYS A 218 30.95 -26.56 -30.57
N PRO A 219 30.20 -25.83 -31.41
CA PRO A 219 30.84 -24.65 -32.01
C PRO A 219 29.91 -23.43 -32.13
N THR A 220 30.49 -22.38 -32.69
CA THR A 220 30.24 -20.94 -32.49
C THR A 220 29.68 -20.29 -33.77
N LYS A 221 29.10 -19.09 -33.62
CA LYS A 221 28.82 -18.02 -34.63
C LYS A 221 27.54 -18.25 -35.46
N LYS A 222 26.73 -17.23 -35.79
CA LYS A 222 27.09 -15.89 -36.28
C LYS A 222 25.91 -14.90 -36.15
N ALA A 223 26.25 -13.64 -35.91
CA ALA A 223 25.38 -12.48 -35.94
C ALA A 223 24.86 -12.13 -37.35
N ALA A 224 23.70 -11.48 -37.43
CA ALA A 224 23.40 -10.47 -38.44
C ALA A 224 22.35 -9.49 -37.90
N ALA A 225 22.77 -8.25 -37.70
CA ALA A 225 21.93 -7.08 -37.54
C ALA A 225 21.34 -6.70 -38.90
N SER A 226 20.16 -6.07 -38.90
CA SER A 226 19.73 -5.19 -39.98
C SER A 226 18.89 -4.07 -39.37
N GLN A 227 19.53 -2.90 -39.30
CA GLN A 227 18.88 -1.61 -39.25
C GLN A 227 18.29 -1.32 -40.64
N THR A 228 17.14 -0.65 -40.71
CA THR A 228 16.81 0.22 -41.84
C THR A 228 15.92 1.35 -41.34
N GLU A 229 16.43 2.57 -41.47
CA GLU A 229 15.71 3.84 -41.44
C GLU A 229 14.69 3.92 -42.57
N GLU A 230 13.50 4.46 -42.30
CA GLU A 230 13.01 5.74 -42.87
C GLU A 230 11.97 6.34 -41.92
#